data_AF-A0A545T5T9-F1
#
_entry.id   AF-A0A545T5T9-F1
#
_cell.length_a   1.000
_cell.length_b   1.000
_cell.length_c   1.000
_cell.angle_alpha   90.00
_cell.angle_beta   90.00
_cell.angle_gamma   90.00
#
_symmetry.space_group_name_H-M   'P 1'
#
loop_
_entity.id
_entity.type
_entity.pdbx_description
1 polymer ?
#
loop_
_entity_poly.entity_id
_entity_poly.type
_entity_poly.pdbx_seq_one_letter_code
_entity_poly.pdbx_strand_id
1 'polypeptide(L)'
;MRIVFSIFALVVMTGAASATFSLKETRATPSPQIAKAAQLQPAKTLAVKSGACRMKLSKETEIVAFGSYQGGVRSSWDLDDSTGHETREIAVRMTSEANDVFLVLTAYDPVIWVMDPAFASRVSGVLVLGYHGQAVANLPKDTPAIISSYQSRGNSKCELWAFAHQGGKRLEDLNSRVEQVTGRPIDRFSGQYESKAVPSDVVAPHPAIEGEIRSDVRVVKLDVPNGLAGVKELVRRGKLRKANGDDLEAWLAAATERSSTGHLAPVPRPQALILSQTYVILENVRLPKGLHGKDSATFFISPGVTEIKNPGGRGDFYDIGTGADCSFIGREECPAVSR
;
A
#
# COMPACT_ATOMS: atom_id res chain seq x y z
N MET A 1 -44.58 -51.13 3.82
CA MET A 1 -43.96 -52.42 3.44
C MET A 1 -43.09 -52.87 4.61
N ARG A 2 -43.59 -53.84 5.38
CA ARG A 2 -42.90 -54.53 6.49
C ARG A 2 -42.19 -55.77 5.92
N ILE A 3 -41.11 -56.23 6.58
CA ILE A 3 -40.59 -57.61 6.78
C ILE A 3 -39.21 -57.42 7.44
N VAL A 4 -39.00 -57.59 8.76
CA VAL A 4 -38.93 -58.80 9.62
C VAL A 4 -37.59 -59.57 9.52
N PHE A 5 -36.83 -59.45 10.62
CA PHE A 5 -35.91 -60.36 11.33
C PHE A 5 -35.28 -61.59 10.64
N SER A 6 -33.97 -61.76 10.88
CA SER A 6 -33.47 -63.02 11.48
C SER A 6 -32.16 -62.83 12.24
N ILE A 7 -32.16 -63.44 13.42
CA ILE A 7 -31.11 -63.57 14.41
C ILE A 7 -30.25 -64.78 14.05
N PHE A 8 -28.93 -64.68 14.14
CA PHE A 8 -28.08 -65.82 14.49
C PHE A 8 -26.97 -65.34 15.44
N ALA A 9 -26.98 -65.90 16.64
CA ALA A 9 -25.88 -65.82 17.59
C ALA A 9 -24.85 -66.90 17.27
N LEU A 10 -23.57 -66.56 17.36
CA LEU A 10 -22.54 -67.52 17.78
C LEU A 10 -21.47 -66.80 18.61
N VAL A 11 -21.13 -67.46 19.72
CA VAL A 11 -20.37 -66.99 20.87
C VAL A 11 -18.96 -67.60 20.82
N VAL A 12 -17.97 -66.72 21.00
CA VAL A 12 -16.68 -66.88 21.72
C VAL A 12 -15.61 -67.82 21.14
N MET A 13 -14.40 -67.27 20.92
CA MET A 13 -13.20 -67.54 21.73
C MET A 13 -11.97 -66.75 21.22
N THR A 14 -11.39 -65.99 22.15
CA THR A 14 -9.94 -65.77 22.40
C THR A 14 -9.01 -65.22 21.31
N GLY A 15 -8.33 -64.11 21.66
CA GLY A 15 -7.08 -63.71 21.02
C GLY A 15 -6.66 -62.28 21.31
N ALA A 16 -6.43 -61.93 22.58
CA ALA A 16 -5.80 -60.65 22.92
C ALA A 16 -4.30 -60.71 22.58
N ALA A 17 -3.91 -60.15 21.43
CA ALA A 17 -2.52 -59.81 21.14
C ALA A 17 -2.31 -58.33 21.45
N SER A 18 -1.69 -58.04 22.60
CA SER A 18 -1.21 -56.70 22.93
C SER A 18 0.02 -56.39 22.09
N ALA A 19 -0.12 -55.54 21.09
CA ALA A 19 1.01 -54.93 20.39
C ALA A 19 1.46 -53.69 21.17
N THR A 20 2.51 -53.84 21.97
CA THR A 20 3.28 -52.72 22.51
C THR A 20 3.98 -51.99 21.37
N PHE A 21 3.46 -50.84 20.97
CA PHE A 21 4.15 -49.90 20.09
C PHE A 21 5.26 -49.20 20.88
N SER A 22 6.51 -49.58 20.61
CA SER A 22 7.69 -48.86 21.08
C SER A 22 7.94 -47.67 20.16
N LEU A 23 7.65 -46.46 20.66
CA LEU A 23 8.06 -45.22 20.02
C LEU A 23 9.58 -45.11 20.14
N LYS A 24 10.31 -45.55 19.11
CA LYS A 24 11.69 -45.10 18.90
C LYS A 24 11.64 -43.61 18.56
N GLU A 25 12.03 -42.80 19.53
CA GLU A 25 12.23 -41.37 19.41
C GLU A 25 13.39 -41.11 18.44
N THR A 26 13.08 -41.00 17.15
CA THR A 26 14.05 -40.56 16.15
C THR A 26 14.25 -39.07 16.35
N ARG A 27 15.29 -38.67 17.11
CA ARG A 27 15.78 -37.30 17.12
C ARG A 27 16.15 -36.93 15.69
N ALA A 28 15.27 -36.19 15.02
CA ALA A 28 15.58 -35.56 13.76
C ALA A 28 16.70 -34.53 14.00
N THR A 29 17.91 -34.87 13.59
CA THR A 29 19.01 -33.90 13.52
C THR A 29 18.57 -32.80 12.54
N PRO A 30 18.56 -31.52 12.95
CA PRO A 30 18.24 -30.44 12.02
C PRO A 30 19.20 -30.48 10.83
N SER A 31 18.66 -30.29 9.63
CA SER A 31 19.42 -30.26 8.38
C SER A 31 20.62 -29.29 8.51
N PRO A 32 21.81 -29.62 7.97
CA PRO A 32 23.00 -28.77 8.05
C PRO A 32 22.80 -27.32 7.57
N GLN A 33 21.79 -27.07 6.74
CA GLN A 33 21.43 -25.74 6.26
C GLN A 33 20.69 -24.88 7.32
N ILE A 34 19.89 -25.48 8.20
CA ILE A 34 19.18 -24.75 9.27
C ILE A 34 20.16 -24.39 10.40
N ALA A 35 21.15 -25.25 10.68
CA ALA A 35 22.17 -25.00 11.68
C ALA A 35 23.14 -23.86 11.30
N LYS A 36 23.32 -23.59 9.99
CA LYS A 36 24.23 -22.54 9.50
C LYS A 36 23.62 -21.14 9.58
N ALA A 37 22.30 -21.01 9.47
CA ALA A 37 21.60 -19.73 9.61
C ALA A 37 21.67 -19.17 11.05
N ALA A 38 21.80 -20.04 12.07
CA ALA A 38 21.85 -19.66 13.47
C ALA A 38 23.24 -19.15 13.95
N GLN A 39 24.26 -19.17 13.09
CA GLN A 39 25.64 -18.74 13.42
C GLN A 39 26.08 -17.47 12.71
N LEU A 40 25.16 -16.75 12.05
CA LEU A 40 25.48 -15.46 11.44
C LEU A 40 25.74 -14.43 12.54
N GLN A 41 27.00 -13.98 12.64
CA GLN A 41 27.35 -12.82 13.45
C GLN A 41 26.52 -11.62 12.96
N PRO A 42 26.02 -10.77 13.86
CA PRO A 42 25.31 -9.56 13.46
C PRO A 42 26.20 -8.74 12.52
N ALA A 43 25.63 -8.31 11.39
CA ALA A 43 26.33 -7.47 10.44
C ALA A 43 26.96 -6.28 11.18
N LYS A 44 28.26 -6.05 10.98
CA LYS A 44 28.99 -4.94 11.63
C LYS A 44 28.24 -3.64 11.36
N THR A 45 27.74 -3.02 12.41
CA THR A 45 26.97 -1.78 12.36
C THR A 45 27.77 -0.70 11.63
N LEU A 46 27.29 -0.28 10.47
CA LEU A 46 27.85 0.84 9.73
C LEU A 46 27.37 2.13 10.41
N ALA A 47 28.32 2.93 10.90
CA ALA A 47 28.01 4.22 11.51
C ALA A 47 27.64 5.25 10.42
N VAL A 48 26.41 5.77 10.45
CA VAL A 48 26.06 7.00 9.72
C VAL A 48 26.59 8.19 10.49
N LYS A 49 27.52 8.95 9.88
CA LYS A 49 27.75 10.32 10.36
C LYS A 49 26.55 11.16 9.96
N SER A 50 25.71 11.52 10.92
CA SER A 50 24.60 12.44 10.72
C SER A 50 25.09 13.75 10.09
N GLY A 51 24.57 14.12 8.92
CA GLY A 51 24.79 15.43 8.31
C GLY A 51 25.39 15.44 6.90
N ALA A 52 25.90 14.31 6.39
CA ALA A 52 26.26 14.16 4.99
C ALA A 52 25.40 13.05 4.38
N CYS A 53 24.88 13.22 3.15
CA CYS A 53 24.28 12.16 2.33
C CYS A 53 25.28 11.06 2.00
N ARG A 54 25.88 10.40 2.99
CA ARG A 54 26.96 9.44 2.79
C ARG A 54 26.81 8.30 3.76
N MET A 55 26.88 7.10 3.22
CA MET A 55 26.88 5.85 3.95
C MET A 55 28.17 5.12 3.62
N LYS A 56 28.99 4.84 4.63
CA LYS A 56 30.20 4.05 4.45
C LYS A 56 29.80 2.58 4.45
N LEU A 57 30.04 1.88 3.36
CA LEU A 57 29.82 0.43 3.25
C LEU A 57 31.12 -0.32 3.40
N SER A 58 31.05 -1.58 3.84
CA SER A 58 32.20 -2.47 3.77
C SER A 58 32.47 -2.85 2.31
N LYS A 59 33.67 -3.36 2.01
CA LYS A 59 33.97 -3.86 0.65
C LYS A 59 33.18 -5.11 0.30
N GLU A 60 32.72 -5.85 1.31
CA GLU A 60 31.99 -7.11 1.17
C GLU A 60 30.48 -6.91 1.11
N THR A 61 29.98 -5.71 1.44
CA THR A 61 28.56 -5.38 1.37
C THR A 61 28.06 -5.46 -0.07
N GLU A 62 27.02 -6.24 -0.32
CA GLU A 62 26.32 -6.27 -1.62
C GLU A 62 25.28 -5.14 -1.67
N ILE A 63 25.28 -4.34 -2.73
CA ILE A 63 24.29 -3.28 -2.97
C ILE A 63 23.18 -3.84 -3.86
N VAL A 64 22.06 -4.19 -3.24
CA VAL A 64 20.90 -4.76 -3.93
C VAL A 64 19.82 -3.72 -4.05
N ALA A 65 19.42 -3.41 -5.29
CA ALA A 65 18.38 -2.46 -5.60
C ALA A 65 17.10 -3.16 -6.07
N PHE A 66 15.97 -2.73 -5.51
CA PHE A 66 14.65 -3.12 -5.97
C PHE A 66 13.79 -1.89 -6.28
N GLY A 67 13.13 -1.95 -7.43
CA GLY A 67 12.29 -0.89 -7.93
C GLY A 67 10.87 -1.34 -8.24
N SER A 68 9.87 -0.58 -7.83
CA SER A 68 8.49 -0.79 -8.25
C SER A 68 7.80 0.48 -8.73
N TYR A 69 6.88 0.45 -9.69
CA TYR A 69 6.08 1.65 -9.95
C TYR A 69 5.13 1.90 -8.77
N GLN A 70 4.45 0.84 -8.31
CA GLN A 70 3.49 0.89 -7.20
C GLN A 70 3.49 -0.39 -6.35
N GLY A 71 3.01 -0.28 -5.11
CA GLY A 71 2.81 -1.45 -4.24
C GLY A 71 1.62 -2.33 -4.67
N GLY A 72 1.66 -3.60 -4.28
CA GLY A 72 0.65 -4.60 -4.61
C GLY A 72 -0.33 -4.92 -3.47
N VAL A 73 -0.09 -4.36 -2.28
CA VAL A 73 -0.95 -4.56 -1.10
C VAL A 73 -1.47 -3.21 -0.62
N ARG A 74 -2.77 -3.10 -0.36
CA ARG A 74 -3.35 -1.86 0.18
C ARG A 74 -2.94 -1.67 1.63
N SER A 75 -2.53 -0.46 2.01
CA SER A 75 -2.14 -0.18 3.39
C SER A 75 -3.31 0.27 4.26
N SER A 76 -3.19 -0.01 5.56
CA SER A 76 -3.98 0.63 6.62
C SER A 76 -3.38 1.95 7.10
N TRP A 77 -2.27 2.36 6.51
CA TRP A 77 -1.57 3.60 6.76
C TRP A 77 -1.54 4.45 5.50
N ASP A 78 -1.39 5.76 5.69
CA ASP A 78 -1.28 6.73 4.63
C ASP A 78 -0.01 7.56 4.80
N LEU A 79 0.77 7.65 3.74
CA LEU A 79 1.85 8.60 3.57
C LEU A 79 1.20 9.88 3.05
N ASP A 80 0.99 10.83 3.96
CA ASP A 80 0.24 12.05 3.69
C ASP A 80 1.13 13.07 2.94
N ASP A 81 1.40 12.75 1.68
CA ASP A 81 2.22 13.55 0.76
C ASP A 81 1.41 14.54 -0.09
N SER A 82 0.11 14.70 0.24
CA SER A 82 -0.84 15.61 -0.44
C SER A 82 -1.05 15.35 -1.95
N THR A 83 -0.72 14.16 -2.47
CA THR A 83 -0.84 13.87 -3.92
C THR A 83 -2.08 13.13 -4.35
N GLY A 84 -2.79 12.53 -3.40
CA GLY A 84 -3.97 11.70 -3.67
C GLY A 84 -3.70 10.30 -4.16
N HIS A 85 -2.42 9.93 -4.33
CA HIS A 85 -2.03 8.56 -4.60
C HIS A 85 -2.27 7.67 -3.37
N GLU A 86 -2.78 6.47 -3.61
CA GLU A 86 -3.01 5.50 -2.55
C GLU A 86 -1.69 4.96 -2.02
N THR A 87 -1.52 4.97 -0.70
CA THR A 87 -0.40 4.30 -0.04
C THR A 87 -0.55 2.78 -0.10
N ARG A 88 0.51 2.12 -0.59
CA ARG A 88 0.56 0.65 -0.71
C ARG A 88 1.79 0.07 -0.05
N GLU A 89 1.75 -1.24 0.18
CA GLU A 89 2.79 -1.99 0.86
C GLU A 89 3.50 -2.95 -0.10
N ILE A 90 4.79 -3.16 0.17
CA ILE A 90 5.61 -4.18 -0.48
C ILE A 90 6.41 -4.90 0.61
N ALA A 91 6.28 -6.22 0.69
CA ALA A 91 7.09 -7.03 1.59
C ALA A 91 8.55 -7.10 1.11
N VAL A 92 9.50 -6.84 1.99
CA VAL A 92 10.94 -6.91 1.69
C VAL A 92 11.53 -8.16 2.35
N ARG A 93 11.85 -9.14 1.51
CA ARG A 93 12.43 -10.43 1.87
C ARG A 93 13.38 -10.86 0.75
N MET A 94 14.47 -11.51 1.12
CA MET A 94 15.45 -12.02 0.15
C MET A 94 16.26 -13.16 0.75
N THR A 95 16.52 -14.17 -0.07
CA THR A 95 17.67 -15.07 0.07
C THR A 95 18.85 -14.43 -0.66
N SER A 96 19.60 -13.59 0.04
CA SER A 96 20.97 -13.36 -0.39
C SER A 96 21.84 -14.43 0.27
N GLU A 97 22.84 -14.92 -0.45
CA GLU A 97 23.95 -15.67 0.12
C GLU A 97 24.96 -14.71 0.79
N ALA A 98 24.87 -13.40 0.52
CA ALA A 98 25.72 -12.39 1.12
C ALA A 98 25.33 -12.14 2.58
N ASN A 99 26.31 -12.15 3.48
CA ASN A 99 26.08 -11.96 4.91
C ASN A 99 25.84 -10.49 5.29
N ASP A 100 26.03 -9.56 4.36
CA ASP A 100 25.91 -8.11 4.54
C ASP A 100 25.29 -7.46 3.29
N VAL A 101 24.08 -6.92 3.43
CA VAL A 101 23.32 -6.32 2.32
C VAL A 101 22.99 -4.87 2.62
N PHE A 102 23.27 -4.00 1.64
CA PHE A 102 22.76 -2.65 1.59
C PHE A 102 21.59 -2.58 0.60
N LEU A 103 20.41 -2.18 1.09
CA LEU A 103 19.20 -2.17 0.27
C LEU A 103 18.95 -0.80 -0.33
N VAL A 104 18.71 -0.77 -1.64
CA VAL A 104 18.19 0.40 -2.34
C VAL A 104 16.75 0.09 -2.74
N LEU A 105 15.78 0.76 -2.15
CA LEU A 105 14.35 0.53 -2.43
C LEU A 105 13.79 1.76 -3.12
N THR A 106 13.03 1.56 -4.18
CA THR A 106 12.48 2.72 -4.88
C THR A 106 11.12 2.52 -5.52
N ALA A 107 10.28 3.56 -5.45
CA ALA A 107 9.00 3.58 -6.13
C ALA A 107 8.57 4.93 -6.69
N TYR A 108 7.65 4.88 -7.66
CA TYR A 108 6.95 6.08 -8.11
C TYR A 108 5.88 6.46 -7.09
N ASP A 109 4.88 5.61 -6.88
CA ASP A 109 3.75 5.81 -5.96
C ASP A 109 4.15 5.72 -4.48
N PRO A 110 3.28 6.18 -3.53
CA PRO A 110 3.58 6.10 -2.12
C PRO A 110 3.64 4.64 -1.65
N VAL A 111 4.80 4.24 -1.12
CA VAL A 111 5.06 2.85 -0.71
C VAL A 111 5.61 2.78 0.70
N ILE A 112 5.02 1.89 1.50
CA ILE A 112 5.60 1.39 2.75
C ILE A 112 6.29 0.05 2.46
N TRP A 113 7.61 0.05 2.58
CA TRP A 113 8.45 -1.13 2.47
C TRP A 113 8.45 -1.88 3.80
N VAL A 114 7.78 -3.02 3.86
CA VAL A 114 7.61 -3.77 5.11
C VAL A 114 8.67 -4.86 5.19
N MET A 115 9.67 -4.64 6.04
CA MET A 115 10.77 -5.59 6.21
C MET A 115 10.29 -6.89 6.86
N ASP A 116 10.69 -8.01 6.27
CA ASP A 116 10.61 -9.30 6.95
C ASP A 116 11.63 -9.31 8.12
N PRO A 117 11.20 -9.58 9.37
CA PRO A 117 12.09 -9.54 10.52
C PRO A 117 13.30 -10.49 10.43
N ALA A 118 13.14 -11.66 9.80
CA ALA A 118 14.22 -12.63 9.64
C ALA A 118 15.28 -12.13 8.65
N PHE A 119 14.88 -11.35 7.65
CA PHE A 119 15.80 -10.73 6.71
C PHE A 119 16.42 -9.43 7.26
N ALA A 120 15.68 -8.67 8.06
CA ALA A 120 16.08 -7.34 8.50
C ALA A 120 17.38 -7.30 9.33
N SER A 121 17.72 -8.38 10.03
CA SER A 121 18.96 -8.52 10.81
C SER A 121 20.24 -8.59 9.97
N ARG A 122 20.11 -8.83 8.66
CA ARG A 122 21.23 -8.92 7.70
C ARG A 122 21.47 -7.63 6.92
N VAL A 123 20.60 -6.63 7.13
CA VAL A 123 20.64 -5.36 6.40
C VAL A 123 21.52 -4.38 7.16
N SER A 124 22.61 -3.94 6.53
CA SER A 124 23.53 -2.96 7.11
C SER A 124 23.11 -1.52 6.88
N GLY A 125 22.17 -1.28 5.97
CA GLY A 125 21.53 0.01 5.77
C GLY A 125 20.51 -0.02 4.63
N VAL A 126 19.66 0.99 4.61
CA VAL A 126 18.64 1.17 3.58
C VAL A 126 18.68 2.57 3.00
N LEU A 127 18.65 2.67 1.68
CA LEU A 127 18.40 3.89 0.92
C LEU A 127 17.04 3.75 0.23
N VAL A 128 16.05 4.51 0.67
CA VAL A 128 14.71 4.52 0.07
C VAL A 128 14.48 5.83 -0.66
N LEU A 129 14.22 5.71 -1.96
CA LEU A 129 14.06 6.85 -2.85
C LEU A 129 12.75 6.75 -3.64
N GLY A 130 12.08 7.87 -3.86
CA GLY A 130 10.87 7.84 -4.68
C GLY A 130 10.45 9.17 -5.28
N TYR A 131 9.33 9.13 -6.00
CA TYR A 131 8.66 10.36 -6.43
C TYR A 131 7.66 10.80 -5.34
N HIS A 132 6.71 9.94 -5.00
CA HIS A 132 5.78 10.14 -3.90
C HIS A 132 6.39 9.70 -2.56
N GLY A 133 5.71 10.04 -1.46
CA GLY A 133 6.19 9.76 -0.09
C GLY A 133 6.59 8.30 0.11
N GLN A 134 7.71 8.05 0.79
CA GLN A 134 8.23 6.69 0.99
C GLN A 134 8.37 6.39 2.48
N ALA A 135 8.28 5.11 2.83
CA ALA A 135 8.50 4.69 4.20
C ALA A 135 9.03 3.28 4.33
N VAL A 136 9.68 2.98 5.44
CA VAL A 136 10.10 1.63 5.82
C VAL A 136 9.51 1.27 7.16
N ALA A 137 8.91 0.10 7.23
CA ALA A 137 8.41 -0.53 8.45
C ALA A 137 9.28 -1.72 8.84
N ASN A 138 9.25 -2.08 10.14
CA ASN A 138 9.94 -3.23 10.72
C ASN A 138 11.47 -3.22 10.54
N LEU A 139 12.07 -2.06 10.28
CA LEU A 139 13.52 -1.91 10.22
C LEU A 139 14.07 -1.84 11.65
N PRO A 140 15.13 -2.60 12.03
CA PRO A 140 15.72 -2.54 13.35
C PRO A 140 16.24 -1.14 13.66
N LYS A 141 15.96 -0.62 14.85
CA LYS A 141 16.17 0.80 15.21
C LYS A 141 17.59 1.31 14.89
N ASP A 142 18.59 0.47 15.10
CA ASP A 142 20.00 0.82 14.91
C ASP A 142 20.48 0.64 13.45
N THR A 143 19.65 0.09 12.56
CA THR A 143 19.94 0.01 11.13
C THR A 143 19.80 1.39 10.49
N PRO A 144 20.88 1.91 9.88
CA PRO A 144 20.86 3.14 9.10
C PRO A 144 19.77 3.20 8.01
N ALA A 145 19.08 4.32 7.89
CA ALA A 145 18.14 4.58 6.81
C ALA A 145 18.27 6.01 6.28
N ILE A 146 18.32 6.16 4.97
CA ILE A 146 18.06 7.43 4.26
C ILE A 146 16.77 7.24 3.49
N ILE A 147 15.75 8.04 3.80
CA ILE A 147 14.45 8.00 3.13
C ILE A 147 14.20 9.39 2.56
N SER A 148 13.94 9.49 1.27
CA SER A 148 13.73 10.76 0.59
C SER A 148 12.96 10.60 -0.70
N SER A 149 12.12 11.57 -1.04
CA SER A 149 11.27 11.55 -2.21
C SER A 149 11.21 12.92 -2.86
N TYR A 150 10.64 13.00 -4.06
CA TYR A 150 10.38 14.29 -4.69
C TYR A 150 9.45 15.15 -3.83
N GLN A 151 8.47 14.54 -3.14
CA GLN A 151 7.51 15.29 -2.31
C GLN A 151 8.02 15.75 -0.95
N SER A 152 9.13 15.19 -0.47
CA SER A 152 9.80 15.66 0.75
C SER A 152 10.95 16.64 0.48
N ARG A 153 11.11 17.13 -0.75
CA ARG A 153 12.11 18.16 -1.09
C ARG A 153 11.96 19.39 -0.18
N GLY A 154 13.10 19.95 0.24
CA GLY A 154 13.14 21.05 1.21
C GLY A 154 12.98 20.63 2.68
N ASN A 155 12.59 19.38 2.97
CA ASN A 155 12.39 18.88 4.35
C ASN A 155 13.53 17.98 4.85
N SER A 156 14.47 17.57 3.99
CA SER A 156 15.56 16.67 4.36
C SER A 156 16.93 17.33 4.17
N LYS A 157 17.90 16.97 5.03
CA LYS A 157 19.32 17.32 4.83
C LYS A 157 19.94 16.58 3.65
N CYS A 158 19.17 15.69 3.01
CA CYS A 158 19.60 14.85 1.92
C CYS A 158 18.59 14.86 0.78
N GLU A 159 18.62 15.91 -0.04
CA GLU A 159 17.71 16.15 -1.16
C GLU A 159 18.00 15.23 -2.38
N LEU A 160 18.05 13.93 -2.11
CA LEU A 160 18.24 12.88 -3.07
C LEU A 160 16.88 12.26 -3.36
N TRP A 161 16.44 12.21 -4.61
CA TRP A 161 15.22 11.51 -4.98
C TRP A 161 15.44 10.89 -6.35
N ALA A 162 15.16 9.61 -6.50
CA ALA A 162 15.13 8.95 -7.79
C ALA A 162 14.10 7.86 -7.72
N PHE A 163 13.64 7.46 -8.91
CA PHE A 163 12.91 6.22 -9.01
C PHE A 163 13.21 5.48 -10.30
N ALA A 164 13.28 4.15 -10.20
CA ALA A 164 13.38 3.26 -11.32
C ALA A 164 12.67 1.95 -10.99
N HIS A 165 11.86 1.43 -11.91
CA HIS A 165 11.25 0.10 -11.80
C HIS A 165 11.59 -0.78 -13.02
N GLN A 166 12.43 -0.26 -13.92
CA GLN A 166 12.92 -0.91 -15.13
C GLN A 166 14.22 -0.21 -15.56
N GLY A 167 14.91 -0.76 -16.55
CA GLY A 167 16.14 -0.17 -17.10
C GLY A 167 15.95 1.18 -17.80
N GLY A 168 17.08 1.75 -18.25
CA GLY A 168 17.15 3.03 -18.97
C GLY A 168 17.50 4.22 -18.07
N LYS A 169 17.27 5.45 -18.57
CA LYS A 169 17.70 6.71 -17.94
C LYS A 169 17.35 6.85 -16.46
N ARG A 170 16.20 6.32 -16.03
CA ARG A 170 15.78 6.35 -14.62
C ARG A 170 16.64 5.46 -13.73
N LEU A 171 17.02 4.28 -14.21
CA LEU A 171 17.94 3.39 -13.50
C LEU A 171 19.37 3.95 -13.50
N GLU A 172 19.79 4.59 -14.59
CA GLU A 172 21.08 5.32 -14.66
C GLU A 172 21.15 6.46 -13.63
N ASP A 173 20.07 7.25 -13.49
CA ASP A 173 19.95 8.29 -12.46
C ASP A 173 19.95 7.69 -11.05
N LEU A 174 19.20 6.60 -10.81
CA LEU A 174 19.21 5.89 -9.54
C LEU A 174 20.62 5.41 -9.19
N ASN A 175 21.32 4.75 -10.12
CA ASN A 175 22.67 4.26 -9.90
C ASN A 175 23.64 5.40 -9.55
N SER A 176 23.56 6.52 -10.27
CA SER A 176 24.38 7.71 -10.00
C SER A 176 24.16 8.27 -8.59
N ARG A 177 22.91 8.26 -8.11
CA ARG A 177 22.55 8.70 -6.75
C ARG A 177 22.98 7.72 -5.68
N VAL A 178 22.92 6.41 -5.96
CA VAL A 178 23.48 5.38 -5.08
C VAL A 178 24.99 5.59 -4.95
N GLU A 179 25.71 5.79 -6.06
CA GLU A 179 27.14 6.10 -6.05
C GLU A 179 27.48 7.35 -5.25
N GLN A 180 26.66 8.41 -5.35
CA GLN A 180 26.84 9.62 -4.55
C GLN A 180 26.76 9.35 -3.04
N VAL A 181 25.89 8.43 -2.62
CA VAL A 181 25.68 8.07 -1.20
C VAL A 181 26.72 7.07 -0.71
N THR A 182 27.01 6.04 -1.49
CA THR A 182 27.79 4.87 -1.03
C THR A 182 29.23 4.88 -1.54
N GLY A 183 29.53 5.65 -2.59
CA GLY A 183 30.77 5.58 -3.35
C GLY A 183 30.88 4.35 -4.26
N ARG A 184 29.79 3.60 -4.46
CA ARG A 184 29.76 2.33 -5.22
C ARG A 184 28.49 2.22 -6.07
N PRO A 185 28.56 1.60 -7.26
CA PRO A 185 27.38 1.33 -8.09
C PRO A 185 26.48 0.26 -7.45
N ILE A 186 25.26 0.15 -7.97
CA ILE A 186 24.35 -0.95 -7.70
C ILE A 186 24.96 -2.25 -8.24
N ASP A 187 25.04 -3.28 -7.41
CA ASP A 187 25.55 -4.60 -7.82
C ASP A 187 24.46 -5.40 -8.55
N ARG A 188 23.21 -5.32 -8.09
CA ARG A 188 22.05 -6.01 -8.68
C ARG A 188 20.80 -5.16 -8.64
N PHE A 189 20.04 -5.18 -9.72
CA PHE A 189 18.75 -4.50 -9.81
C PHE A 189 17.63 -5.49 -10.18
N SER A 190 16.47 -5.35 -9.56
CA SER A 190 15.23 -6.00 -9.98
C SER A 190 14.10 -5.00 -9.98
N GLY A 191 13.28 -5.02 -11.03
CA GLY A 191 12.25 -4.03 -11.27
C GLY A 191 10.92 -4.65 -11.67
N GLN A 192 9.81 -4.07 -11.22
CA GLN A 192 8.45 -4.52 -11.54
C GLN A 192 7.49 -3.34 -11.61
N TYR A 193 6.46 -3.40 -12.46
CA TYR A 193 5.45 -2.33 -12.44
C TYR A 193 4.68 -2.33 -11.11
N GLU A 194 4.12 -3.47 -10.71
CA GLU A 194 3.45 -3.64 -9.41
C GLU A 194 4.07 -4.81 -8.66
N SER A 195 4.20 -4.70 -7.34
CA SER A 195 4.78 -5.79 -6.53
C SER A 195 4.17 -5.91 -5.15
N LYS A 196 3.80 -7.14 -4.76
CA LYS A 196 3.41 -7.47 -3.37
C LYS A 196 4.62 -7.76 -2.48
N ALA A 197 5.73 -8.15 -3.10
CA ALA A 197 6.98 -8.44 -2.43
C ALA A 197 8.15 -8.21 -3.38
N VAL A 198 9.33 -7.94 -2.82
CA VAL A 198 10.60 -8.03 -3.55
C VAL A 198 10.77 -9.48 -4.05
N PRO A 199 11.16 -9.70 -5.32
CA PRO A 199 11.42 -11.04 -5.84
C PRO A 199 12.40 -11.81 -4.96
N SER A 200 11.96 -12.98 -4.50
CA SER A 200 12.77 -13.93 -3.75
C SER A 200 12.17 -15.33 -3.92
N ASP A 201 12.97 -16.35 -3.65
CA ASP A 201 12.51 -17.75 -3.50
C ASP A 201 11.76 -17.99 -2.18
N VAL A 202 11.78 -17.03 -1.25
CA VAL A 202 11.10 -17.11 0.04
C VAL A 202 9.61 -16.90 -0.16
N VAL A 203 8.82 -17.95 0.04
CA VAL A 203 7.37 -17.86 0.09
C VAL A 203 6.93 -17.68 1.54
N ALA A 204 6.62 -16.44 1.91
CA ALA A 204 6.09 -16.08 3.21
C ALA A 204 4.82 -15.20 3.08
N PRO A 205 3.94 -15.19 4.10
CA PRO A 205 2.87 -14.21 4.22
C PRO A 205 3.42 -12.77 4.15
N HIS A 206 2.57 -11.81 3.79
CA HIS A 206 2.95 -10.41 3.90
C HIS A 206 3.13 -10.07 5.39
N PRO A 207 4.29 -9.53 5.82
CA PRO A 207 4.51 -9.18 7.21
C PRO A 207 3.52 -8.09 7.64
N ALA A 208 3.07 -8.18 8.88
CA ALA A 208 2.34 -7.09 9.51
C ALA A 208 3.32 -5.94 9.82
N ILE A 209 2.83 -4.71 9.80
CA ILE A 209 3.60 -3.56 10.27
C ILE A 209 3.57 -3.56 11.80
N GLU A 210 4.76 -3.66 12.40
CA GLU A 210 5.01 -3.68 13.83
C GLU A 210 5.97 -2.55 14.21
N GLY A 211 5.60 -1.76 15.22
CA GLY A 211 6.46 -0.68 15.71
C GLY A 211 6.46 0.56 14.82
N GLU A 212 7.63 1.19 14.71
CA GLU A 212 7.81 2.50 14.06
C GLU A 212 7.87 2.38 12.52
N ILE A 213 7.10 3.23 11.84
CA ILE A 213 7.22 3.46 10.40
C ILE A 213 8.13 4.69 10.22
N ARG A 214 9.32 4.48 9.65
CA ARG A 214 10.23 5.58 9.31
C ARG A 214 9.86 6.12 7.95
N SER A 215 9.66 7.43 7.84
CA SER A 215 9.23 8.07 6.58
C SER A 215 9.84 9.45 6.43
N ASP A 216 9.86 9.93 5.20
CA ASP A 216 10.20 11.31 4.82
C ASP A 216 9.00 12.25 4.79
N VAL A 217 7.79 11.72 4.96
CA VAL A 217 6.53 12.46 5.06
C VAL A 217 5.77 12.06 6.31
N ARG A 218 4.66 12.76 6.59
CA ARG A 218 3.77 12.43 7.71
C ARG A 218 3.11 11.08 7.45
N VAL A 219 3.15 10.20 8.45
CA VAL A 219 2.46 8.90 8.42
C VAL A 219 1.19 8.99 9.26
N VAL A 220 0.06 8.55 8.70
CA VAL A 220 -1.26 8.60 9.34
C VAL A 220 -1.90 7.22 9.30
N LYS A 221 -2.44 6.75 10.42
CA LYS A 221 -3.26 5.53 10.42
C LYS A 221 -4.63 5.87 9.84
N LEU A 222 -5.09 5.09 8.88
CA LEU A 222 -6.39 5.30 8.25
C LEU A 222 -7.52 4.91 9.20
N ASP A 223 -8.47 5.83 9.38
CA ASP A 223 -9.74 5.58 10.07
C ASP A 223 -10.77 4.93 9.13
N VAL A 224 -10.65 5.19 7.84
CA VAL A 224 -11.44 4.61 6.75
C VAL A 224 -10.49 4.06 5.68
N PRO A 225 -10.68 2.81 5.19
CA PRO A 225 -9.83 2.24 4.15
C PRO A 225 -9.83 3.07 2.86
N ASN A 226 -8.79 2.97 2.03
CA ASN A 226 -8.78 3.60 0.72
C ASN A 226 -9.74 2.91 -0.29
N GLY A 227 -10.00 3.56 -1.43
CA GLY A 227 -10.84 3.08 -2.53
C GLY A 227 -12.30 2.82 -2.16
N LEU A 228 -12.95 1.93 -2.92
CA LEU A 228 -14.38 1.61 -2.76
C LEU A 228 -14.70 0.97 -1.40
N ALA A 229 -13.73 0.29 -0.77
CA ALA A 229 -13.89 -0.23 0.59
C ALA A 229 -14.15 0.90 1.59
N GLY A 230 -13.45 2.03 1.45
CA GLY A 230 -13.68 3.23 2.23
C GLY A 230 -15.06 3.84 2.01
N VAL A 231 -15.50 3.89 0.75
CA VAL A 231 -16.84 4.38 0.41
C VAL A 231 -17.91 3.53 1.08
N LYS A 232 -17.78 2.20 1.04
CA LYS A 232 -18.70 1.27 1.71
C LYS A 232 -18.71 1.48 3.23
N GLU A 233 -17.55 1.71 3.82
CA GLU A 233 -17.45 2.00 5.25
C GLU A 233 -18.11 3.34 5.61
N LEU A 234 -17.93 4.37 4.78
CA LEU A 234 -18.62 5.65 4.96
C LEU A 234 -20.15 5.53 4.80
N VAL A 235 -20.62 4.66 3.90
CA VAL A 235 -22.05 4.30 3.81
C VAL A 235 -22.52 3.62 5.09
N ARG A 236 -21.77 2.63 5.59
CA ARG A 236 -22.09 1.93 6.84
C ARG A 236 -22.14 2.89 8.03
N ARG A 237 -21.29 3.92 8.05
CA ARG A 237 -21.27 4.98 9.07
C ARG A 237 -22.36 6.04 8.89
N GLY A 238 -23.18 5.96 7.84
CA GLY A 238 -24.23 6.94 7.56
C GLY A 238 -23.73 8.29 7.04
N LYS A 239 -22.44 8.41 6.71
CA LYS A 239 -21.86 9.63 6.12
C LYS A 239 -22.19 9.77 4.64
N LEU A 240 -22.35 8.62 3.98
CA LEU A 240 -22.79 8.50 2.60
C LEU A 240 -24.04 7.62 2.53
N ARG A 241 -24.78 7.72 1.44
CA ARG A 241 -25.74 6.68 1.02
C ARG A 241 -25.60 6.40 -0.47
N LYS A 242 -26.15 5.28 -0.94
CA LYS A 242 -26.31 5.07 -2.37
C LYS A 242 -27.27 6.10 -2.95
N ALA A 243 -26.94 6.61 -4.13
CA ALA A 243 -27.84 7.45 -4.89
C ALA A 243 -28.97 6.62 -5.50
N ASN A 244 -30.13 7.24 -5.63
CA ASN A 244 -31.31 6.67 -6.29
C ASN A 244 -31.77 7.57 -7.46
N GLY A 245 -32.86 7.19 -8.11
CA GLY A 245 -33.41 7.95 -9.24
C GLY A 245 -33.80 9.37 -8.84
N ASP A 246 -34.37 9.54 -7.65
CA ASP A 246 -34.82 10.85 -7.15
C ASP A 246 -33.66 11.84 -7.01
N ASP A 247 -32.48 11.37 -6.57
CA ASP A 247 -31.28 12.22 -6.48
C ASP A 247 -30.84 12.74 -7.85
N LEU A 248 -30.89 11.87 -8.86
CA LEU A 248 -30.53 12.22 -10.23
C LEU A 248 -31.54 13.22 -10.81
N GLU A 249 -32.84 12.96 -10.64
CA GLU A 249 -33.89 13.86 -11.13
C GLU A 249 -33.84 15.22 -10.43
N ALA A 250 -33.58 15.24 -9.11
CA ALA A 250 -33.42 16.48 -8.36
C ALA A 250 -32.24 17.31 -8.89
N TRP A 251 -31.09 16.67 -9.13
CA TRP A 251 -29.94 17.35 -9.72
C TRP A 251 -30.22 17.82 -11.15
N LEU A 252 -30.86 17.01 -12.00
CA LEU A 252 -31.21 17.39 -13.38
C LEU A 252 -32.18 18.57 -13.46
N ALA A 253 -33.16 18.61 -12.56
CA ALA A 253 -34.10 19.72 -12.44
C ALA A 253 -33.36 21.02 -12.07
N ALA A 254 -32.54 20.97 -11.00
CA ALA A 254 -31.75 22.12 -10.57
C ALA A 254 -30.74 22.57 -11.64
N ALA A 255 -30.10 21.64 -12.34
CA ALA A 255 -29.16 21.94 -13.42
C ALA A 255 -29.87 22.59 -14.62
N THR A 256 -31.10 22.15 -14.92
CA THR A 256 -31.93 22.74 -15.96
C THR A 256 -32.35 24.16 -15.58
N GLU A 257 -32.81 24.39 -14.36
CA GLU A 257 -33.18 25.72 -13.86
C GLU A 257 -31.99 26.69 -13.86
N ARG A 258 -30.79 26.20 -13.50
CA ARG A 258 -29.54 26.97 -13.52
C ARG A 258 -29.08 27.33 -14.94
N SER A 259 -29.37 26.47 -15.92
CA SER A 259 -28.90 26.66 -17.30
C SER A 259 -29.63 27.81 -18.00
N SER A 260 -28.88 28.72 -18.61
CA SER A 260 -29.46 29.80 -19.43
C SER A 260 -30.33 29.28 -20.59
N THR A 261 -30.08 28.07 -21.07
CA THR A 261 -30.83 27.41 -22.15
C THR A 261 -31.81 26.35 -21.63
N GLY A 262 -31.94 26.18 -20.31
CA GLY A 262 -32.82 25.17 -19.72
C GLY A 262 -34.30 25.35 -20.07
N HIS A 263 -34.73 26.60 -20.29
CA HIS A 263 -36.07 26.93 -20.77
C HIS A 263 -36.35 26.45 -22.21
N LEU A 264 -35.31 26.18 -23.01
CA LEU A 264 -35.42 25.65 -24.36
C LEU A 264 -35.41 24.12 -24.37
N ALA A 265 -34.56 23.50 -23.54
CA ALA A 265 -34.48 22.05 -23.39
C ALA A 265 -33.85 21.68 -22.03
N PRO A 266 -34.26 20.55 -21.41
CA PRO A 266 -33.63 20.05 -20.20
C PRO A 266 -32.14 19.75 -20.38
N VAL A 267 -31.36 19.96 -19.32
CA VAL A 267 -29.95 19.53 -19.30
C VAL A 267 -29.90 18.01 -19.37
N PRO A 268 -29.11 17.42 -20.29
CA PRO A 268 -29.00 15.97 -20.38
C PRO A 268 -28.16 15.43 -19.21
N ARG A 269 -28.43 14.18 -18.84
CA ARG A 269 -27.58 13.45 -17.88
C ARG A 269 -26.13 13.36 -18.39
N PRO A 270 -25.13 13.72 -17.55
CA PRO A 270 -23.73 13.51 -17.87
C PRO A 270 -23.41 12.04 -18.11
N GLN A 271 -22.65 11.74 -19.17
CA GLN A 271 -22.28 10.36 -19.51
C GLN A 271 -21.45 9.68 -18.40
N ALA A 272 -20.64 10.45 -17.68
CA ALA A 272 -19.83 9.97 -16.55
C ALA A 272 -20.67 9.61 -15.32
N LEU A 273 -21.88 10.16 -15.19
CA LEU A 273 -22.76 9.90 -14.06
C LEU A 273 -23.41 8.53 -14.23
N ILE A 274 -22.83 7.50 -13.63
CA ILE A 274 -23.36 6.14 -13.60
C ILE A 274 -24.00 5.86 -12.24
N LEU A 275 -25.33 5.88 -12.17
CA LEU A 275 -26.07 5.83 -10.89
C LEU A 275 -25.69 4.64 -9.98
N SER A 276 -25.36 3.48 -10.56
CA SER A 276 -24.90 2.31 -9.79
C SER A 276 -23.56 2.53 -9.07
N GLN A 277 -22.77 3.52 -9.49
CA GLN A 277 -21.50 3.95 -8.91
C GLN A 277 -21.61 5.31 -8.19
N THR A 278 -22.80 5.89 -8.12
CA THR A 278 -23.04 7.19 -7.49
C THR A 278 -23.47 7.05 -6.03
N TYR A 279 -22.98 7.96 -5.21
CA TYR A 279 -23.31 8.06 -3.78
C TYR A 279 -23.71 9.50 -3.45
N VAL A 280 -24.53 9.67 -2.42
CA VAL A 280 -24.87 10.98 -1.88
C VAL A 280 -24.07 11.23 -0.62
N ILE A 281 -23.35 12.35 -0.57
CA ILE A 281 -22.69 12.88 0.62
C ILE A 281 -23.73 13.55 1.49
N LEU A 282 -23.85 13.11 2.74
CA LEU A 282 -24.89 13.55 3.67
C LEU A 282 -24.38 14.55 4.72
N GLU A 283 -23.08 14.57 4.97
CA GLU A 283 -22.43 15.45 5.94
C GLU A 283 -20.96 15.71 5.56
N ASN A 284 -20.29 16.57 6.32
CA ASN A 284 -18.87 16.86 6.10
C ASN A 284 -18.03 15.58 6.24
N VAL A 285 -17.18 15.32 5.24
CA VAL A 285 -16.50 14.03 5.09
C VAL A 285 -15.13 14.16 4.46
N ARG A 286 -14.20 13.28 4.87
CA ARG A 286 -12.97 13.01 4.12
C ARG A 286 -13.16 11.75 3.28
N LEU A 287 -13.07 11.90 1.97
CA LEU A 287 -13.17 10.79 1.04
C LEU A 287 -11.87 9.97 1.01
N PRO A 288 -11.95 8.66 0.78
CA PRO A 288 -10.77 7.81 0.66
C PRO A 288 -9.94 8.17 -0.58
N LYS A 289 -8.62 7.96 -0.52
CA LYS A 289 -7.75 8.05 -1.70
C LYS A 289 -8.00 6.85 -2.63
N GLY A 290 -7.48 6.91 -3.86
CA GLY A 290 -7.54 5.77 -4.80
C GLY A 290 -8.91 5.49 -5.41
N LEU A 291 -9.78 6.51 -5.50
CA LEU A 291 -11.10 6.43 -6.16
C LEU A 291 -10.99 6.60 -7.68
N HIS A 292 -10.30 5.67 -8.35
CA HIS A 292 -10.08 5.71 -9.79
C HIS A 292 -10.19 4.32 -10.44
N GLY A 293 -10.35 4.28 -11.76
CA GLY A 293 -10.48 3.04 -12.52
C GLY A 293 -11.64 2.19 -11.99
N LYS A 294 -11.38 0.94 -11.61
CA LYS A 294 -12.41 0.04 -11.06
C LYS A 294 -13.01 0.49 -9.72
N ASP A 295 -12.30 1.35 -8.99
CA ASP A 295 -12.70 1.87 -7.69
C ASP A 295 -13.28 3.30 -7.79
N SER A 296 -13.57 3.77 -9.02
CA SER A 296 -14.19 5.09 -9.24
C SER A 296 -15.55 5.19 -8.57
N ALA A 297 -15.84 6.39 -8.05
CA ALA A 297 -17.13 6.74 -7.49
C ALA A 297 -17.48 8.17 -7.86
N THR A 298 -18.76 8.39 -8.14
CA THR A 298 -19.34 9.72 -8.38
C THR A 298 -20.12 10.14 -7.14
N PHE A 299 -20.13 11.43 -6.84
CA PHE A 299 -20.74 11.94 -5.63
C PHE A 299 -21.76 13.04 -5.91
N PHE A 300 -22.99 12.84 -5.45
CA PHE A 300 -23.90 13.93 -5.21
C PHE A 300 -23.60 14.58 -3.87
N ILE A 301 -23.70 15.90 -3.79
CA ILE A 301 -23.57 16.69 -2.56
C ILE A 301 -24.97 17.06 -2.11
N SER A 302 -25.34 16.66 -0.89
CA SER A 302 -26.62 17.07 -0.31
C SER A 302 -26.60 18.55 0.07
N PRO A 303 -27.76 19.24 0.03
CA PRO A 303 -27.87 20.59 0.54
C PRO A 303 -27.34 20.72 1.97
N GLY A 304 -26.54 21.75 2.23
CA GLY A 304 -25.99 22.05 3.56
C GLY A 304 -24.66 21.39 3.90
N VAL A 305 -24.12 20.52 3.03
CA VAL A 305 -22.74 20.02 3.18
C VAL A 305 -21.74 21.11 2.79
N THR A 306 -20.86 21.50 3.71
CA THR A 306 -19.94 22.63 3.51
C THR A 306 -18.47 22.24 3.45
N GLU A 307 -18.11 21.01 3.83
CA GLU A 307 -16.71 20.57 3.85
C GLU A 307 -16.55 19.11 3.42
N ILE A 308 -15.98 18.91 2.24
CA ILE A 308 -15.59 17.63 1.66
C ILE A 308 -14.09 17.69 1.41
N LYS A 309 -13.34 16.83 2.10
CA LYS A 309 -11.91 16.65 1.83
C LYS A 309 -11.74 15.52 0.83
N ASN A 310 -11.29 15.84 -0.37
CA ASN A 310 -11.02 14.90 -1.44
C ASN A 310 -9.50 14.83 -1.72
N PRO A 311 -8.74 14.12 -0.87
CA PRO A 311 -7.30 14.01 -1.04
C PRO A 311 -6.93 13.37 -2.38
N GLY A 312 -7.81 12.54 -2.97
CA GLY A 312 -7.60 11.85 -4.24
C GLY A 312 -7.69 12.75 -5.48
N GLY A 313 -8.27 13.94 -5.37
CA GLY A 313 -8.33 15.00 -6.39
C GLY A 313 -9.06 14.65 -7.71
N ARG A 314 -9.41 13.39 -7.93
CA ARG A 314 -10.08 12.86 -9.13
C ARG A 314 -11.40 12.24 -8.71
N GLY A 315 -12.50 12.95 -8.92
CA GLY A 315 -13.86 12.48 -8.66
C GLY A 315 -14.84 13.47 -9.27
N ASP A 316 -15.96 12.94 -9.77
CA ASP A 316 -17.06 13.74 -10.30
C ASP A 316 -18.01 14.09 -9.15
N PHE A 317 -18.30 15.37 -9.00
CA PHE A 317 -19.10 15.92 -7.90
C PHE A 317 -20.25 16.73 -8.47
N TYR A 318 -21.45 16.54 -7.92
CA TYR A 318 -22.67 17.14 -8.42
C TYR A 318 -23.47 17.70 -7.24
N ASP A 319 -23.68 19.00 -7.17
CA ASP A 319 -24.44 19.62 -6.08
C ASP A 319 -25.94 19.56 -6.38
N ILE A 320 -26.68 18.75 -5.61
CA ILE A 320 -28.13 18.56 -5.80
C ILE A 320 -28.88 19.88 -5.59
N GLY A 321 -28.46 20.70 -4.63
CA GLY A 321 -29.17 21.92 -4.27
C GLY A 321 -29.05 23.03 -5.32
N THR A 322 -27.94 23.06 -6.05
CA THR A 322 -27.67 24.12 -7.04
C THR A 322 -27.69 23.64 -8.49
N GLY A 323 -27.67 22.31 -8.72
CA GLY A 323 -27.52 21.74 -10.05
C GLY A 323 -26.11 21.89 -10.63
N ALA A 324 -25.12 22.27 -9.83
CA ALA A 324 -23.75 22.48 -10.31
C ALA A 324 -23.07 21.15 -10.64
N ASP A 325 -22.26 21.15 -11.71
CA ASP A 325 -21.29 20.10 -12.03
C ASP A 325 -19.90 20.58 -11.59
N CYS A 326 -19.40 19.97 -10.51
CA CYS A 326 -18.13 20.31 -9.89
C CYS A 326 -16.96 19.45 -10.42
N SER A 327 -17.18 18.63 -11.45
CA SER A 327 -16.24 17.59 -11.91
C SER A 327 -15.02 18.14 -12.63
N PHE A 328 -15.10 19.37 -13.14
CA PHE A 328 -14.03 20.01 -13.94
C PHE A 328 -13.70 21.44 -13.54
N ILE A 329 -14.34 21.99 -12.51
CA ILE A 329 -14.33 23.43 -12.27
C ILE A 329 -13.56 23.76 -10.98
N GLY A 330 -12.81 24.87 -11.03
CA GLY A 330 -12.12 25.42 -9.88
C GLY A 330 -13.06 25.61 -8.69
N ARG A 331 -12.49 25.72 -7.48
CA ARG A 331 -13.19 25.74 -6.18
C ARG A 331 -14.34 26.77 -6.06
N GLU A 332 -14.47 27.71 -7.00
CA GLU A 332 -15.46 28.78 -7.00
C GLU A 332 -16.89 28.26 -7.21
N GLU A 333 -17.10 27.22 -8.02
CA GLU A 333 -18.45 26.72 -8.29
C GLU A 333 -18.95 25.77 -7.20
N CYS A 334 -18.04 25.12 -6.48
CA CYS A 334 -18.36 24.18 -5.40
C CYS A 334 -17.40 24.37 -4.21
N PRO A 335 -17.63 25.39 -3.37
CA PRO A 335 -16.73 25.73 -2.26
C PRO A 335 -16.63 24.63 -1.21
N ALA A 336 -17.60 23.72 -1.16
CA ALA A 336 -17.59 22.60 -0.25
C ALA A 336 -16.45 21.60 -0.53
N VAL A 337 -15.92 21.52 -1.76
CA VAL A 337 -14.91 20.52 -2.13
C VAL A 337 -13.49 21.09 -2.03
N SER A 338 -12.69 20.52 -1.13
CA SER A 338 -11.27 20.83 -0.93
C SER A 338 -10.39 19.63 -1.27
N ARG A 339 -9.17 19.88 -1.76
CA ARG A 339 -8.14 18.84 -1.96
C ARG A 339 -7.39 18.60 -0.67
#